data_AF-A0A2V9R106-F1
#
_entry.id   AF-A0A2V9R106-F1
#
_cell.length_a   1.000
_cell.length_b   1.000
_cell.length_c   1.000
_cell.angle_alpha   90.00
_cell.angle_beta   90.00
_cell.angle_gamma   90.00
#
_symmetry.space_group_name_H-M   'P 1'
#
loop_
_entity.id
_entity.type
_entity.pdbx_description
1 polymer ?
#
loop_
_entity_poly.entity_id
_entity_poly.type
_entity_poly.pdbx_seq_one_letter_code
_entity_poly.pdbx_strand_id
1 'polypeptide(L)' 'MYTHLCYIVYMPSMTSIRLDTDLADEAVRVLGVKSRTEAIHVALKEVVALKRFKELMTKNAGKLRFAAADE' A
#
# COMPACT_ATOMS: atom_id res chain seq x y z
N MET A 1 -4.37 23.85 10.38
CA MET A 1 -5.51 23.37 11.21
C MET A 1 -6.31 22.22 10.58
N TYR A 2 -6.24 21.97 9.27
CA TYR A 2 -6.97 20.84 8.64
C TYR A 2 -6.34 19.44 8.83
N THR A 3 -5.03 19.37 9.03
CA THR A 3 -4.30 18.10 9.22
C THR A 3 -4.64 17.42 10.54
N HIS A 4 -4.86 18.18 11.61
CA HIS A 4 -5.26 17.62 12.91
C HIS A 4 -6.70 17.09 12.92
N LEU A 5 -7.63 17.76 12.22
CA LEU A 5 -9.02 17.31 12.10
C LEU A 5 -9.14 16.00 11.29
N CYS A 6 -8.34 15.83 10.23
CA CYS A 6 -8.31 14.59 9.45
C CYS A 6 -7.77 13.40 10.25
N TYR A 7 -6.76 13.64 11.11
CA TYR A 7 -6.15 12.59 11.93
C TYR A 7 -7.10 12.04 13.00
N ILE A 8 -8.02 12.87 13.53
CA ILE A 8 -9.02 12.45 14.52
C ILE A 8 -10.08 11.52 13.88
N VAL A 9 -10.43 11.73 12.62
CA VAL A 9 -11.47 10.95 11.92
C VAL A 9 -10.92 9.65 11.31
N TYR A 10 -9.63 9.60 10.98
CA TYR A 10 -8.99 8.42 10.36
C TYR A 10 -8.03 7.70 11.33
N MET A 11 -8.48 7.41 12.54
CA MET A 11 -7.70 6.59 13.46
C MET A 11 -8.02 5.11 13.20
N PRO A 12 -7.07 4.29 12.70
CA PRO A 12 -7.32 2.88 12.43
C PRO A 12 -7.73 2.16 13.72
N SER A 13 -8.74 1.28 13.64
CA SER A 13 -9.19 0.51 14.80
C SER A 13 -8.07 -0.38 15.31
N MET A 14 -7.67 -0.18 16.58
CA MET A 14 -6.63 -0.96 17.20
C MET A 14 -7.08 -2.42 17.32
N THR A 15 -6.36 -3.31 16.64
CA THR A 15 -6.66 -4.74 16.62
C THR A 15 -5.42 -5.50 17.08
N SER A 16 -5.59 -6.44 18.01
CA SER A 16 -4.49 -7.28 18.48
C SER A 16 -4.32 -8.48 17.55
N ILE A 17 -3.20 -8.52 16.83
CA ILE A 17 -2.79 -9.64 15.99
C ILE A 17 -1.40 -10.12 16.41
N ARG A 18 -1.15 -11.42 16.37
CA ARG A 18 0.20 -11.96 16.58
C ARG A 18 0.97 -11.85 15.28
N LEU A 19 2.17 -11.29 15.35
CA LEU A 19 3.05 -11.07 14.22
C LEU A 19 4.47 -11.50 14.63
N ASP A 20 5.22 -12.00 13.65
CA ASP A 20 6.67 -12.16 13.79
C ASP A 20 7.31 -10.77 14.01
N THR A 21 7.88 -10.58 15.19
CA THR A 21 8.44 -9.28 15.59
C THR A 21 9.72 -8.96 14.86
N ASP A 22 10.51 -9.97 14.49
CA ASP A 22 11.79 -9.78 13.83
C ASP A 22 11.57 -9.34 12.38
N LEU A 23 10.61 -9.97 11.70
CA LEU A 23 10.17 -9.55 10.38
C LEU A 23 9.57 -8.14 10.40
N ALA A 24 8.79 -7.81 11.44
CA ALA A 24 8.21 -6.47 11.57
C ALA A 24 9.29 -5.40 11.76
N ASP A 25 10.32 -5.69 12.56
CA ASP A 25 11.44 -4.77 12.77
C ASP A 25 12.32 -4.65 11.53
N GLU A 26 12.48 -5.73 10.75
CA GLU A 26 13.13 -5.66 9.44
C GLU A 26 12.34 -4.78 8.47
N ALA A 27 11.02 -4.96 8.40
CA ALA A 27 10.16 -4.13 7.55
C ALA A 27 10.26 -2.64 7.91
N VAL A 28 10.38 -2.30 9.20
CA VAL A 28 10.62 -0.92 9.66
C VAL A 28 11.91 -0.36 9.07
N ARG A 29 13.00 -1.14 9.09
CA ARG A 29 14.31 -0.73 8.53
C ARG A 29 14.27 -0.60 7.02
N VAL A 30 13.69 -1.58 6.31
CA VAL A 30 13.63 -1.60 4.84
C VAL A 30 12.73 -0.49 4.29
N LEU A 31 11.59 -0.25 4.93
CA LEU A 31 10.63 0.78 4.51
C LEU A 31 10.97 2.18 5.05
N GLY A 32 11.93 2.31 5.96
CA GLY A 32 12.35 3.59 6.53
C GLY A 32 11.27 4.29 7.39
N VAL A 33 10.34 3.52 7.94
CA VAL A 33 9.20 4.04 8.72
C VAL A 33 9.51 4.06 10.21
N LYS A 34 8.65 4.69 11.03
CA LYS A 34 8.93 4.90 12.46
C LYS A 34 8.36 3.82 13.37
N SER A 35 7.42 3.03 12.89
CA SER A 35 6.73 2.02 13.71
C SER A 35 6.37 0.77 12.93
N ARG A 36 6.30 -0.36 13.64
CA ARG A 36 5.82 -1.64 13.10
C ARG A 36 4.41 -1.53 12.51
N THR A 37 3.52 -0.79 13.17
CA THR A 37 2.15 -0.55 12.68
C THR A 37 2.14 0.17 11.33
N GLU A 38 3.01 1.16 11.17
CA GLU A 38 3.17 1.89 9.91
C GLU A 38 3.74 1.00 8.82
N ALA A 39 4.75 0.19 9.14
CA ALA A 39 5.32 -0.80 8.22
C ALA A 39 4.26 -1.76 7.70
N ILE A 40 3.39 -2.28 8.58
CA ILE A 40 2.27 -3.15 8.22
C ILE A 40 1.29 -2.43 7.30
N HIS A 41 0.93 -1.17 7.60
CA HIS A 41 0.00 -0.40 6.75
C HIS A 41 0.55 -0.17 5.35
N VAL A 42 1.84 0.16 5.23
CA VAL A 42 2.50 0.36 3.93
C VAL A 42 2.55 -0.95 3.15
N ALA A 43 3.02 -2.03 3.77
CA ALA A 43 3.12 -3.35 3.13
C ALA A 43 1.75 -3.84 2.60
N LEU A 44 0.69 -3.70 3.40
CA LEU A 44 -0.67 -4.09 2.97
C LEU A 44 -1.16 -3.25 1.80
N LYS A 45 -0.90 -1.94 1.79
CA LYS A 45 -1.28 -1.06 0.67
C LYS A 45 -0.56 -1.45 -0.61
N GLU A 46 0.73 -1.72 -0.54
CA GLU A 46 1.55 -2.09 -1.70
C GLU A 46 1.10 -3.43 -2.29
N VAL A 47 0.86 -4.45 -1.47
CA VAL A 47 0.41 -5.77 -1.94
C VAL A 47 -0.96 -5.69 -2.61
N VAL A 48 -1.91 -4.95 -2.02
CA VAL A 48 -3.24 -4.76 -2.60
C VAL A 48 -3.17 -3.95 -3.89
N ALA A 49 -2.37 -2.88 -3.93
CA ALA A 49 -2.17 -2.07 -5.13
C ALA A 49 -1.55 -2.90 -6.26
N LEU A 50 -0.54 -3.72 -5.96
CA LEU A 50 0.11 -4.60 -6.93
C LEU A 50 -0.87 -5.64 -7.49
N LYS A 51 -1.73 -6.22 -6.64
CA LYS A 51 -2.76 -7.17 -7.09
C LYS A 51 -3.75 -6.48 -8.04
N ARG A 52 -4.27 -5.31 -7.67
CA ARG A 52 -5.18 -4.52 -8.52
C ARG A 52 -4.52 -4.12 -9.83
N PHE A 53 -3.25 -3.75 -9.80
CA PHE A 53 -2.48 -3.43 -10.99
C PHE A 53 -2.37 -4.64 -11.93
N LYS A 54 -2.05 -5.83 -11.40
CA LYS A 54 -2.02 -7.06 -12.20
C LYS A 54 -3.38 -7.38 -12.81
N GLU A 55 -4.47 -7.24 -12.05
CA GLU A 55 -5.83 -7.44 -12.54
C GLU A 55 -6.19 -6.46 -13.66
N LEU A 56 -5.82 -5.18 -13.52
CA LEU A 56 -6.01 -4.16 -14.56
C LEU A 56 -5.20 -4.51 -15.82
N MET A 57 -3.95 -4.92 -15.68
CA MET A 57 -3.10 -5.34 -16.80
C MET A 57 -3.70 -6.54 -17.52
N THR A 58 -4.16 -7.57 -16.79
CA THR A 58 -4.83 -8.73 -17.39
C THR A 58 -6.14 -8.35 -18.10
N LYS A 59 -6.95 -7.47 -17.50
CA LYS A 59 -8.23 -7.03 -18.09
C LYS A 59 -8.07 -6.24 -19.39
N ASN A 60 -6.97 -5.48 -19.47
CA ASN A 60 -6.65 -4.60 -20.60
C ASN A 60 -5.60 -5.18 -21.55
N ALA A 61 -5.03 -6.35 -21.23
CA ALA A 61 -4.12 -7.09 -22.10
C ALA A 61 -4.82 -7.36 -23.44
N GLY A 62 -4.22 -6.89 -24.53
CA GLY A 62 -4.77 -7.00 -25.87
C GLY A 62 -5.86 -5.98 -26.25
N LYS A 63 -6.33 -5.14 -25.31
CA LYS A 63 -7.30 -4.05 -25.59
C LYS A 63 -6.65 -2.68 -25.76
N LEU A 64 -5.43 -2.51 -25.25
CA LEU A 64 -4.62 -1.32 -25.48
C LEU A 64 -4.08 -1.37 -26.91
N ARG A 65 -4.82 -0.74 -27.83
CA ARG A 65 -4.22 -0.24 -29.07
C ARG A 65 -3.41 0.99 -28.67
N PHE A 66 -2.09 0.94 -28.87
CA PHE A 66 -1.31 2.17 -28.91
C PHE A 66 -1.97 3.01 -29.99
N ALA A 67 -2.56 4.15 -29.63
CA ALA A 67 -2.89 5.16 -30.62
C ALA A 67 -1.58 5.39 -31.37
N ALA A 68 -1.60 5.14 -32.67
CA ALA A 68 -0.41 5.15 -33.48
C ALA A 68 0.38 6.43 -33.21
N ALA A 69 1.71 6.30 -33.16
CA ALA A 69 2.57 7.42 -33.43
C ALA A 69 2.48 7.64 -34.95
N ASP A 70 1.44 8.34 -35.39
CA ASP A 70 1.34 8.95 -36.71
C ASP A 70 1.77 10.41 -36.62
N GLU A 71 3.08 10.61 -36.43
CA GLU A 71 3.90 11.57 -37.20
C GLU A 71 5.40 11.20 -37.14
#